data_AF-T0ZBQ7-F1
#
_entry.id   AF-T0ZBQ7-F1
#
_cell.length_a   1.000
_cell.length_b   1.000
_cell.length_c   1.000
_cell.angle_alpha   90.00
_cell.angle_beta   90.00
_cell.angle_gamma   90.00
#
_symmetry.space_group_name_H-M   'P 1'
#
loop_
_entity.id
_entity.type
_entity.pdbx_description
1 polymer ?
#
loop_
_entity_poly.entity_id
_entity_poly.type
_entity_poly.pdbx_seq_one_letter_code
_entity_poly.pdbx_strand_id
1 'polypeptide(L)'
;MLVGVPGLAKTLLVSTLSKTLNLSFNRVQFTPDLMPSDITGTEVIEEDKSTGQRSLRYVKGPIFANAVLADEINRTPPKTQAALLEAMQEHQVTAGGVQRRLPEPFFVMATQNPIEQEGTYPLPEAQLDRFMFNVLVSYPSEQEEFDIVRLTTAPRHVQVEHVLTAEEVLQLQELVRKVPVPDHVVRYALRLTRQTRVS
;
A
#
# COMPACT_ATOMS: atom_id res chain seq x y z
N MET A 1 5.33 2.54 5.16
CA MET A 1 6.18 1.34 5.05
C MET A 1 6.18 0.58 6.37
N LEU A 2 6.02 -0.75 6.31
CA LEU A 2 6.22 -1.67 7.44
C LEU A 2 7.53 -2.46 7.24
N VAL A 3 8.57 -2.09 7.96
CA VAL A 3 9.82 -2.85 7.99
C VAL A 3 9.77 -3.81 9.16
N GLY A 4 10.01 -5.09 8.92
CA GLY A 4 9.99 -6.09 9.98
C GLY A 4 10.10 -7.50 9.43
N VAL A 5 10.35 -8.46 10.31
CA VAL A 5 10.55 -9.86 9.93
C VAL A 5 9.27 -10.52 9.37
N PRO A 6 9.41 -11.56 8.52
CA PRO A 6 8.28 -12.33 8.01
C PRO A 6 7.46 -12.95 9.15
N GLY A 7 6.16 -13.15 8.91
CA GLY A 7 5.28 -13.89 9.84
C GLY A 7 4.59 -13.06 10.93
N LEU A 8 4.83 -11.75 11.03
CA LEU A 8 4.23 -10.89 12.06
C LEU A 8 2.82 -10.37 11.73
N ALA A 9 1.98 -11.20 11.09
CA ALA A 9 0.58 -10.89 10.80
C ALA A 9 0.32 -9.56 10.05
N LYS A 10 1.31 -9.02 9.31
CA LYS A 10 1.17 -7.76 8.55
C LYS A 10 -0.02 -7.80 7.58
N THR A 11 -0.21 -8.92 6.88
CA THR A 11 -1.36 -9.13 6.01
C THR A 11 -2.69 -9.09 6.77
N LEU A 12 -2.74 -9.68 7.96
CA LEU A 12 -3.94 -9.64 8.81
C LEU A 12 -4.23 -8.20 9.26
N LEU A 13 -3.21 -7.43 9.60
CA LEU A 13 -3.35 -6.02 10.00
C LEU A 13 -3.99 -5.20 8.89
N VAL A 14 -3.43 -5.21 7.67
CA VAL A 14 -3.96 -4.39 6.57
C VAL A 14 -5.34 -4.84 6.13
N SER A 15 -5.56 -6.15 6.03
CA SER A 15 -6.86 -6.68 5.62
C SER A 15 -7.94 -6.38 6.67
N THR A 16 -7.62 -6.44 7.96
CA THR A 16 -8.55 -6.08 9.03
C THR A 16 -8.86 -4.59 9.02
N LEU A 17 -7.84 -3.73 8.87
CA LEU A 17 -8.06 -2.28 8.74
C LEU A 17 -8.95 -1.95 7.54
N SER A 18 -8.69 -2.56 6.39
CA SER A 18 -9.49 -2.35 5.17
C SER A 18 -10.94 -2.79 5.39
N LYS A 19 -11.16 -3.93 6.06
CA LYS A 19 -12.51 -4.37 6.45
C LYS A 19 -13.17 -3.37 7.39
N THR A 20 -12.51 -2.89 8.45
CA THR A 20 -13.13 -1.92 9.37
C THR A 20 -13.53 -0.60 8.70
N LEU A 21 -12.89 -0.23 7.60
CA LEU A 21 -13.16 1.01 6.85
C LEU A 21 -14.00 0.78 5.57
N ASN A 22 -14.50 -0.44 5.35
CA ASN A 22 -15.23 -0.85 4.15
C ASN A 22 -14.46 -0.51 2.85
N LEU A 23 -13.16 -0.77 2.85
CA LEU A 23 -12.24 -0.51 1.75
C LEU A 23 -11.94 -1.80 0.99
N SER A 24 -11.87 -1.71 -0.34
CA SER A 24 -11.35 -2.80 -1.15
C SER A 24 -9.86 -3.04 -0.85
N PHE A 25 -9.47 -4.31 -0.75
CA PHE A 25 -8.11 -4.71 -0.37
C PHE A 25 -7.53 -5.65 -1.41
N ASN A 26 -6.30 -5.37 -1.83
CA ASN A 26 -5.50 -6.29 -2.65
C ASN A 26 -4.10 -6.46 -2.06
N ARG A 27 -3.56 -7.67 -2.19
CA ARG A 27 -2.17 -7.99 -1.87
C ARG A 27 -1.40 -8.26 -3.15
N VAL A 28 -0.23 -7.65 -3.28
CA VAL A 28 0.72 -7.88 -4.36
C VAL A 28 2.01 -8.39 -3.73
N GLN A 29 2.41 -9.59 -4.13
CA GLN A 29 3.72 -10.13 -3.78
C GLN A 29 4.71 -9.65 -4.84
N PHE A 30 5.74 -8.94 -4.42
CA PHE A 30 6.81 -8.50 -5.31
C PHE A 30 7.79 -9.65 -5.50
N THR A 31 7.97 -10.05 -6.76
CA THR A 31 8.90 -11.10 -7.19
C THR A 31 9.86 -10.55 -8.26
N PRO A 32 11.01 -11.19 -8.49
CA PRO A 32 12.02 -10.69 -9.45
C PRO A 32 11.52 -10.55 -10.90
N ASP A 33 10.50 -11.34 -11.27
CA ASP A 33 9.89 -11.40 -12.59
C ASP A 33 8.69 -10.47 -12.78
N LEU A 34 8.23 -9.81 -11.71
CA LEU A 34 7.04 -8.96 -11.75
C LEU A 34 7.26 -7.73 -12.64
N MET A 35 6.39 -7.53 -13.62
CA MET A 35 6.46 -6.42 -14.57
C MET A 35 5.59 -5.24 -14.11
N PRO A 36 5.88 -3.99 -14.56
CA PRO A 36 5.04 -2.83 -14.29
C PRO A 36 3.56 -3.02 -14.67
N SER A 37 3.28 -3.72 -15.76
CA SER A 37 1.92 -4.04 -16.23
C SER A 37 1.19 -5.03 -15.33
N ASP A 38 1.90 -5.88 -14.60
CA ASP A 38 1.28 -6.83 -13.66
C ASP A 38 0.76 -6.11 -12.41
N ILE A 39 1.30 -4.92 -12.12
CA ILE A 39 0.85 -4.03 -11.04
C ILE A 39 -0.22 -3.08 -11.55
N THR A 40 0.08 -2.38 -12.65
CA THR A 40 -0.75 -1.29 -13.16
C THR A 40 -1.88 -1.76 -14.05
N GLY A 41 -1.84 -2.98 -14.58
CA GLY A 41 -2.80 -3.51 -15.55
C GLY A 41 -2.25 -3.53 -16.98
N THR A 42 -2.93 -4.27 -17.85
CA THR A 42 -2.49 -4.52 -19.23
C THR A 42 -3.65 -4.47 -20.22
N GLU A 43 -3.36 -4.20 -21.48
CA GLU A 43 -4.33 -4.30 -22.57
C GLU A 43 -4.25 -5.69 -23.19
N VAL A 44 -5.38 -6.39 -23.23
CA VAL A 44 -5.51 -7.70 -23.86
C VAL A 44 -6.38 -7.58 -25.10
N ILE A 45 -6.02 -8.32 -26.16
CA ILE A 45 -6.87 -8.42 -27.34
C ILE A 45 -8.01 -9.38 -26.99
N GLU A 46 -9.24 -8.87 -27.07
CA GLU A 46 -10.45 -9.66 -26.92
C GLU A 46 -11.12 -9.79 -28.28
N GLU A 47 -11.36 -11.04 -28.68
CA GLU A 47 -12.08 -11.36 -29.91
C GLU A 47 -13.50 -11.74 -29.56
N ASP A 48 -14.46 -11.00 -30.11
CA ASP A 48 -15.87 -11.34 -29.98
C ASP A 48 -16.16 -12.60 -30.79
N LYS A 49 -16.48 -13.69 -30.09
CA LYS A 49 -16.74 -15.01 -30.70
C LYS A 49 -17.91 -15.02 -31.67
N SER A 50 -18.81 -14.04 -31.60
CA SER A 50 -19.98 -13.93 -32.47
C SER A 50 -19.73 -13.12 -33.75
N THR A 51 -18.83 -12.13 -33.70
CA THR A 51 -18.58 -11.20 -34.81
C THR A 51 -17.17 -11.31 -35.41
N GLY A 52 -16.23 -11.98 -34.74
CA GLY A 52 -14.82 -12.04 -35.10
C GLY A 52 -14.07 -10.70 -34.93
N GLN A 53 -14.73 -9.70 -34.35
CA GLN A 53 -14.14 -8.38 -34.17
C GLN A 53 -13.12 -8.39 -33.03
N ARG A 54 -11.91 -7.88 -33.29
CA ARG A 54 -10.86 -7.73 -32.29
C ARG A 54 -10.94 -6.34 -31.66
N SER A 55 -10.97 -6.28 -30.33
CA SER A 55 -10.91 -5.05 -29.56
C SER A 55 -9.82 -5.13 -28.49
N LEU A 56 -9.24 -3.99 -28.12
CA LEU A 56 -8.33 -3.92 -26.98
C LEU A 56 -9.17 -3.68 -25.72
N ARG A 57 -9.18 -4.67 -24.81
CA ARG A 57 -9.77 -4.54 -23.49
C ARG A 57 -8.69 -4.35 -22.44
N TYR A 58 -8.83 -3.31 -21.63
CA TYR A 58 -7.95 -3.10 -20.49
C TYR A 58 -8.36 -3.97 -19.30
N VAL A 59 -7.40 -4.70 -18.76
CA VAL A 59 -7.52 -5.48 -17.52
C VAL A 59 -6.83 -4.69 -16.41
N LYS A 60 -7.62 -4.26 -15.42
CA LYS A 60 -7.11 -3.54 -14.24
C LYS A 60 -6.12 -4.43 -13.48
N GLY A 61 -4.98 -3.86 -13.12
CA GLY A 61 -4.02 -4.50 -12.23
C GLY A 61 -4.49 -4.50 -10.77
N PRO A 62 -3.77 -5.20 -9.88
CA PRO A 62 -4.13 -5.33 -8.47
C PRO A 62 -4.09 -4.01 -7.69
N ILE A 63 -3.44 -2.95 -8.20
CA ILE A 63 -3.45 -1.64 -7.52
C ILE A 63 -4.81 -0.93 -7.57
N PHE A 64 -5.76 -1.39 -8.37
CA PHE A 64 -7.12 -0.85 -8.41
C PHE A 64 -7.95 -1.33 -7.21
N ALA A 65 -7.47 -1.03 -6.01
CA ALA A 65 -8.12 -1.23 -4.72
C ALA A 65 -7.80 -0.02 -3.83
N ASN A 66 -8.60 0.22 -2.80
CA ASN A 66 -8.39 1.30 -1.84
C ASN A 66 -7.14 1.07 -0.98
N ALA A 67 -6.92 -0.17 -0.55
CA ALA A 67 -5.79 -0.57 0.27
C ALA A 67 -4.96 -1.63 -0.46
N VAL A 68 -3.69 -1.33 -0.70
CA VAL A 68 -2.76 -2.24 -1.37
C VAL A 68 -1.64 -2.63 -0.42
N LEU A 69 -1.49 -3.93 -0.13
CA LEU A 69 -0.31 -4.47 0.53
C LEU A 69 0.73 -4.87 -0.53
N ALA A 70 1.82 -4.13 -0.62
CA ALA A 70 2.97 -4.41 -1.47
C ALA A 70 4.03 -5.17 -0.67
N ASP A 71 3.96 -6.49 -0.71
CA ASP A 71 4.82 -7.36 0.09
C ASP A 71 6.18 -7.54 -0.59
N GLU A 72 7.26 -7.35 0.18
CA GLU A 72 8.65 -7.50 -0.26
C GLU A 72 9.00 -6.64 -1.48
N ILE A 73 8.61 -5.35 -1.46
CA ILE A 73 8.80 -4.40 -2.57
C ILE A 73 10.25 -4.35 -3.08
N ASN A 74 11.22 -4.67 -2.21
CA ASN A 74 12.63 -4.75 -2.54
C ASN A 74 13.02 -6.00 -3.35
N ARG A 75 12.13 -6.93 -3.71
CA ARG A 75 12.45 -8.14 -4.50
C ARG A 75 12.22 -8.00 -6.01
N THR A 76 11.79 -6.83 -6.47
CA THR A 76 11.51 -6.57 -7.90
C THR A 76 12.40 -5.44 -8.42
N PRO A 77 12.78 -5.44 -9.71
CA PRO A 77 13.58 -4.36 -10.30
C PRO A 77 13.01 -2.95 -10.09
N PRO A 78 13.87 -1.90 -10.09
CA PRO A 78 13.46 -0.52 -9.85
C PRO A 78 12.33 0.00 -10.76
N LYS A 79 12.23 -0.51 -11.98
CA LYS A 79 11.19 -0.10 -12.94
C LYS A 79 9.78 -0.46 -12.45
N THR A 80 9.61 -1.63 -11.85
CA THR A 80 8.31 -2.08 -11.33
C THR A 80 7.99 -1.41 -10.00
N GLN A 81 9.01 -1.18 -9.16
CA GLN A 81 8.86 -0.36 -7.95
C GLN A 81 8.38 1.05 -8.31
N ALA A 82 9.01 1.68 -9.32
CA ALA A 82 8.63 3.02 -9.79
C ALA A 82 7.17 3.07 -10.27
N ALA A 83 6.67 2.04 -10.94
CA ALA A 83 5.27 2.00 -11.40
C ALA A 83 4.26 2.03 -10.24
N LEU A 84 4.53 1.30 -9.14
CA LEU A 84 3.70 1.39 -7.94
C LEU A 84 3.80 2.77 -7.28
N LEU A 85 5.01 3.32 -7.17
CA LEU A 85 5.27 4.59 -6.47
C LEU A 85 4.74 5.80 -7.25
N GLU A 86 4.76 5.73 -8.58
CA GLU A 86 4.10 6.70 -9.46
C GLU A 86 2.58 6.65 -9.25
N ALA A 87 1.98 5.45 -9.27
CA ALA A 87 0.55 5.30 -9.01
C ALA A 87 0.15 5.80 -7.61
N MET A 88 1.01 5.59 -6.61
CA MET A 88 0.84 6.10 -5.25
C MET A 88 0.91 7.63 -5.16
N GLN A 89 1.73 8.27 -5.99
CA GLN A 89 1.88 9.73 -5.97
C GLN A 89 0.81 10.44 -6.81
N GLU A 90 0.46 9.86 -7.96
CA GLU A 90 -0.43 10.47 -8.95
C GLU A 90 -1.90 10.05 -8.76
N HIS A 91 -2.16 9.03 -7.94
CA HIS A 91 -3.50 8.47 -7.71
C HIS A 91 -4.19 8.01 -9.01
N GLN A 92 -3.39 7.68 -10.04
CA GLN A 92 -3.85 7.23 -11.34
C GLN A 92 -2.76 6.43 -12.05
N VAL A 93 -3.14 5.70 -13.10
CA VAL A 93 -2.21 5.06 -14.03
C VAL A 93 -2.54 5.39 -15.48
N THR A 94 -1.53 5.37 -16.33
CA THR A 94 -1.69 5.53 -17.78
C THR A 94 -1.37 4.21 -18.47
N ALA A 95 -2.33 3.65 -19.19
CA ALA A 95 -2.15 2.45 -20.00
C ALA A 95 -2.83 2.64 -21.36
N GLY A 96 -2.14 2.29 -22.45
CA GLY A 96 -2.66 2.50 -23.81
C GLY A 96 -2.93 3.96 -24.16
N GLY A 97 -2.25 4.91 -23.50
CA GLY A 97 -2.52 6.35 -23.65
C GLY A 97 -3.78 6.85 -22.92
N VAL A 98 -4.47 5.98 -22.18
CA VAL A 98 -5.67 6.34 -21.40
C VAL A 98 -5.32 6.43 -19.92
N GLN A 99 -5.63 7.58 -19.30
CA GLN A 99 -5.51 7.77 -17.86
C GLN A 99 -6.67 7.11 -17.12
N ARG A 100 -6.36 6.45 -16.00
CA ARG A 100 -7.31 5.70 -15.18
C ARG A 100 -7.06 6.00 -13.72
N ARG A 101 -8.04 6.61 -13.06
CA ARG A 101 -7.97 6.96 -11.63
C ARG A 101 -8.07 5.71 -10.76
N LEU A 102 -7.32 5.73 -9.66
CA LEU A 102 -7.42 4.72 -8.62
C LEU A 102 -8.65 4.99 -7.73
N PRO A 103 -9.20 3.96 -7.05
CA PRO A 103 -10.27 4.15 -6.08
C PRO A 103 -9.80 4.99 -4.88
N GLU A 104 -10.61 5.94 -4.43
CA GLU A 104 -10.33 6.77 -3.25
C GLU A 104 -11.17 6.32 -2.04
N PRO A 105 -10.62 6.38 -0.81
CA PRO A 105 -9.24 6.72 -0.49
C PRO A 105 -8.27 5.64 -0.98
N PHE A 106 -7.10 6.05 -1.48
CA PHE A 106 -6.02 5.14 -1.91
C PHE A 106 -4.83 5.19 -0.95
N PHE A 107 -4.37 4.04 -0.47
CA PHE A 107 -3.10 3.94 0.25
C PHE A 107 -2.37 2.61 0.00
N VAL A 108 -1.04 2.68 0.07
CA VAL A 108 -0.16 1.54 -0.08
C VAL A 108 0.58 1.27 1.22
N MET A 109 0.51 0.03 1.69
CA MET A 109 1.38 -0.47 2.73
C MET A 109 2.45 -1.36 2.09
N ALA A 110 3.68 -0.86 2.00
CA ALA A 110 4.80 -1.65 1.51
C ALA A 110 5.56 -2.31 2.65
N THR A 111 6.01 -3.55 2.45
CA THR A 111 6.94 -4.25 3.34
C THR A 111 8.28 -4.43 2.63
N GLN A 112 9.35 -4.49 3.41
CA GLN A 112 10.67 -4.89 2.94
C GLN A 112 11.20 -6.01 3.83
N ASN A 113 11.84 -7.01 3.22
CA ASN A 113 12.58 -8.03 3.93
C ASN A 113 14.03 -7.55 4.10
N PRO A 114 14.50 -7.23 5.33
CA PRO A 114 15.84 -6.70 5.54
C PRO A 114 16.94 -7.78 5.59
N ILE A 115 16.57 -9.07 5.60
CA ILE A 115 17.50 -10.19 5.82
C ILE A 115 18.02 -10.77 4.50
N GLU A 116 17.23 -10.74 3.43
CA GLU A 116 17.60 -11.27 2.12
C GLU A 116 18.52 -10.31 1.35
N GLN A 117 19.78 -10.71 1.16
CA GLN A 117 20.79 -9.91 0.44
C GLN A 117 20.94 -10.26 -1.04
N GLU A 118 20.51 -11.45 -1.47
CA GLU A 118 20.58 -11.86 -2.88
C GLU A 118 19.26 -11.53 -3.60
N GLY A 119 19.37 -10.91 -4.78
CA GLY A 119 18.21 -10.60 -5.62
C GLY A 119 17.30 -9.49 -5.09
N THR A 120 17.80 -8.63 -4.20
CA THR A 120 17.06 -7.46 -3.70
C THR A 120 17.56 -6.14 -4.27
N TYR A 121 16.61 -5.22 -4.48
CA TYR A 121 16.78 -3.88 -4.99
C TYR A 121 16.24 -2.91 -3.92
N PRO A 122 17.11 -2.35 -3.06
CA PRO A 122 16.66 -1.43 -2.01
C PRO A 122 16.04 -0.18 -2.63
N LEU A 123 15.00 0.34 -1.99
CA LEU A 123 14.41 1.62 -2.38
C LEU A 123 15.39 2.76 -2.06
N PRO A 124 15.75 3.62 -3.03
CA PRO A 124 16.50 4.84 -2.76
C PRO A 124 15.78 5.74 -1.75
N GLU A 125 16.51 6.56 -1.00
CA GLU A 125 15.93 7.47 0.01
C GLU A 125 14.83 8.37 -0.56
N ALA A 126 15.05 8.90 -1.78
CA ALA A 126 14.05 9.70 -2.49
C ALA A 126 12.74 8.94 -2.81
N GLN A 127 12.76 7.61 -2.83
CA GLN A 127 11.57 6.77 -2.96
C GLN A 127 10.94 6.44 -1.61
N LEU A 128 11.76 6.26 -0.56
CA LEU A 128 11.30 6.09 0.81
C LEU A 128 10.50 7.31 1.31
N ASP A 129 10.91 8.52 0.90
CA ASP A 129 10.26 9.78 1.27
C ASP A 129 8.79 9.88 0.82
N ARG A 130 8.37 9.08 -0.18
CA ARG A 130 6.97 9.00 -0.60
C ARG A 130 6.08 8.28 0.42
N PHE A 131 6.65 7.58 1.39
CA PHE A 131 5.90 6.94 2.47
C PHE A 131 5.81 7.87 3.69
N MET A 132 4.59 8.27 4.05
CA MET A 132 4.35 9.13 5.22
C MET A 132 4.89 8.55 6.55
N PHE A 133 4.89 7.23 6.69
CA PHE A 133 5.36 6.54 7.89
C PHE A 133 6.34 5.42 7.55
N ASN A 134 7.35 5.27 8.41
CA ASN A 134 8.19 4.07 8.48
C ASN A 134 8.00 3.41 9.85
N VAL A 135 7.26 2.31 9.89
CA VAL A 135 6.96 1.58 11.13
C VAL A 135 7.86 0.35 11.19
N LEU A 136 8.68 0.29 12.25
CA LEU A 136 9.54 -0.84 12.56
C LEU A 136 8.77 -1.84 13.42
N VAL A 137 8.59 -3.07 12.93
CA VAL A 137 7.92 -4.16 13.65
C VAL A 137 8.98 -5.16 14.09
N SER A 138 9.23 -5.23 15.40
CA SER A 138 10.12 -6.20 16.02
C SER A 138 9.40 -7.52 16.29
N TYR A 139 10.17 -8.55 16.68
CA TYR A 139 9.56 -9.77 17.21
C TYR A 139 8.70 -9.43 18.44
N PRO A 140 7.52 -10.05 18.58
CA PRO A 140 6.73 -10.01 19.80
C PRO A 140 7.52 -10.59 20.98
N SER A 141 7.15 -10.18 22.19
CA SER A 141 7.58 -10.84 23.42
C SER A 141 6.99 -12.25 23.52
N GLU A 142 7.60 -13.11 24.35
CA GLU A 142 7.10 -14.47 24.60
C GLU A 142 5.61 -14.50 24.97
N GLN A 143 5.17 -13.55 25.79
CA GLN A 143 3.77 -13.45 26.20
C GLN A 143 2.86 -13.06 25.03
N GLU A 144 3.27 -12.12 24.20
CA GLU A 144 2.51 -11.73 22.99
C GLU A 144 2.45 -12.87 21.98
N GLU A 145 3.54 -13.64 21.79
CA GLU A 145 3.53 -14.85 20.95
C GLU A 145 2.56 -15.89 21.47
N PHE A 146 2.59 -16.16 22.78
CA PHE A 146 1.66 -17.08 23.43
C PHE A 146 0.20 -16.68 23.17
N ASP A 147 -0.13 -15.39 23.33
CA ASP A 147 -1.47 -14.88 23.10
C ASP A 147 -1.86 -14.95 21.61
N ILE A 148 -0.95 -14.65 20.69
CA ILE A 148 -1.16 -14.78 19.23
C ILE A 148 -1.48 -16.24 18.87
N VAL A 149 -0.70 -17.20 19.36
CA VAL A 149 -0.89 -18.64 19.09
C VAL A 149 -2.25 -19.09 19.63
N ARG A 150 -2.60 -18.69 20.84
CA ARG A 150 -3.90 -19.04 21.45
C ARG A 150 -5.08 -18.45 20.66
N LEU A 151 -4.95 -17.22 20.16
CA LEU A 151 -5.98 -16.56 19.37
C LEU A 151 -6.15 -17.16 17.98
N THR A 152 -5.05 -17.54 17.30
CA THR A 152 -5.10 -18.13 15.94
C THR A 152 -5.48 -19.60 15.92
N THR A 153 -5.24 -20.35 17.00
CA THR A 153 -5.61 -21.79 17.09
C THR A 153 -7.00 -22.04 17.64
N ALA A 154 -7.65 -21.02 18.24
CA ALA A 154 -9.03 -21.13 18.68
C ALA A 154 -9.99 -21.23 17.47
N PRO A 155 -11.04 -22.07 17.52
CA PRO A 155 -12.05 -22.18 16.46
C PRO A 155 -13.04 -21.00 16.50
N ARG A 156 -12.52 -19.76 16.54
CA ARG A 156 -13.31 -18.53 16.65
C ARG A 156 -13.16 -17.71 15.38
N HIS A 157 -14.25 -17.59 14.64
CA HIS A 157 -14.33 -16.64 13.53
C HIS A 157 -14.60 -15.24 14.09
N VAL A 158 -13.61 -14.35 14.01
CA VAL A 158 -13.82 -12.92 14.30
C VAL A 158 -14.49 -12.29 13.10
N GLN A 159 -15.74 -11.85 13.27
CA GLN A 159 -16.39 -10.97 12.30
C GLN A 159 -15.96 -9.55 12.59
N VAL A 160 -15.37 -8.90 11.58
CA VAL A 160 -14.94 -7.51 11.65
C VAL A 160 -16.09 -6.66 11.15
N GLU A 161 -16.63 -5.81 12.01
CA GLU A 161 -17.70 -4.87 11.64
C GLU A 161 -17.12 -3.63 10.95
N HIS A 162 -17.86 -3.10 9.98
CA HIS A 162 -17.54 -1.83 9.34
C HIS A 162 -17.85 -0.69 10.32
N VAL A 163 -16.85 0.11 10.65
CA VAL A 163 -16.96 1.26 11.54
C VAL A 163 -17.11 2.56 10.74
N LEU A 164 -16.51 2.62 9.56
CA LEU A 164 -16.60 3.74 8.62
C LEU A 164 -16.72 3.25 7.17
N THR A 165 -17.22 4.10 6.28
CA THR A 165 -17.16 3.92 4.82
C THR A 165 -16.01 4.71 4.18
N ALA A 166 -15.70 4.40 2.93
CA ALA A 166 -14.74 5.15 2.11
C ALA A 166 -15.10 6.65 2.04
N GLU A 167 -16.37 6.97 1.84
CA GLU A 167 -16.88 8.34 1.75
C GLU A 167 -16.72 9.09 3.07
N GLU A 168 -17.01 8.44 4.20
CA GLU A 168 -16.83 9.01 5.53
C GLU A 168 -15.34 9.28 5.81
N VAL A 169 -14.44 8.38 5.39
CA VAL A 169 -12.99 8.60 5.49
C VAL A 169 -12.56 9.83 4.70
N LEU A 170 -13.07 10.02 3.48
CA LEU A 170 -12.76 11.20 2.67
C LEU A 170 -13.28 12.50 3.32
N GLN A 171 -14.50 12.47 3.87
CA GLN A 171 -15.06 13.61 4.61
C GLN A 171 -14.21 13.95 5.85
N LEU A 172 -13.72 12.95 6.57
CA LEU A 172 -12.82 13.15 7.72
C LEU A 172 -11.47 13.75 7.28
N GLN A 173 -10.90 13.30 6.16
CA GLN A 173 -9.67 13.89 5.61
C GLN A 173 -9.85 15.37 5.28
N GLU A 174 -11.00 15.75 4.72
CA GLU A 174 -11.32 17.16 4.47
C GLU A 174 -11.52 17.96 5.76
N LEU A 175 -12.14 17.36 6.78
CA LEU A 175 -12.35 17.99 8.09
C LEU A 175 -11.02 18.28 8.78
N VAL A 176 -10.08 17.33 8.76
CA VAL A 176 -8.74 17.50 9.37
C VAL A 176 -8.01 18.70 8.77
N ARG A 177 -8.15 18.95 7.46
CA ARG A 177 -7.54 20.12 6.79
C ARG A 177 -8.11 21.47 7.24
N LYS A 178 -9.31 21.49 7.84
CA LYS A 178 -9.98 22.69 8.34
C LYS A 178 -9.63 23.01 9.79
N VAL A 179 -8.89 22.14 10.48
CA VAL A 179 -8.51 22.34 11.87
C VAL A 179 -7.50 23.51 11.95
N PRO A 180 -7.81 24.59 12.67
CA PRO A 180 -6.89 25.72 12.81
C PRO A 180 -5.67 25.29 13.63
N VAL A 181 -4.48 25.60 13.11
CA VAL A 181 -3.20 25.31 13.77
C VAL A 181 -2.62 26.62 14.30
N PRO A 182 -2.44 26.79 15.63
CA PRO A 182 -1.85 28.00 16.18
C PRO A 182 -0.42 28.25 15.68
N ASP A 183 -0.05 29.51 15.46
CA ASP A 183 1.27 29.91 14.95
C ASP A 183 2.46 29.30 15.71
N HIS A 184 2.34 29.15 17.03
CA HIS A 184 3.42 28.57 17.85
C HIS A 184 3.66 27.09 17.53
N VAL A 185 2.62 26.34 17.15
CA VAL A 185 2.74 24.93 16.71
C VAL A 185 3.41 24.87 15.35
N VAL A 186 3.02 25.75 14.42
CA VAL A 186 3.65 25.84 13.09
C VAL A 186 5.14 26.19 13.22
N ARG A 187 5.48 27.18 14.06
CA ARG A 187 6.87 27.56 14.35
C ARG A 187 7.65 26.43 15.00
N TYR A 188 7.03 25.67 15.90
CA TYR A 188 7.65 24.52 16.54
C TYR A 188 7.99 23.42 15.51
N ALA A 189 7.03 23.06 14.64
CA ALA A 189 7.25 22.11 13.56
C ALA A 189 8.37 22.57 12.61
N LEU A 190 8.35 23.84 12.19
CA LEU A 190 9.40 24.43 11.36
C LEU A 190 10.78 24.35 12.02
N ARG A 191 10.87 24.61 13.34
CA ARG A 191 12.12 24.51 14.08
C ARG A 191 12.68 23.10 14.06
N LEU A 192 11.84 22.08 14.29
CA LEU A 192 12.25 20.68 14.22
C LEU A 192 12.79 20.32 12.82
N THR A 193 12.04 20.65 11.76
CA THR A 193 12.47 20.37 10.38
C THR A 193 13.74 21.13 9.99
N ARG A 194 13.99 22.32 10.53
CA ARG A 194 15.24 23.06 10.27
C ARG A 194 16.43 22.46 10.99
N GLN A 195 16.24 21.93 12.21
CA GLN A 195 17.32 21.30 12.97
C GLN A 195 17.86 20.03 12.31
N THR A 196 17.05 19.32 11.53
CA THR A 196 17.50 18.14 10.78
C THR A 196 18.35 18.47 9.55
N ARG A 197 18.40 19.75 9.12
CA ARG A 197 19.22 20.21 7.97
C ARG A 197 20.60 20.72 8.37
N VAL A 198 20.85 20.84 9.67
CA VAL A 198 22.15 21.30 10.18
C VAL A 198 23.04 20.08 10.34
N SER A 199 23.73 19.74 9.26
CA SER A 199 24.90 18.85 9.23
C SER A 199 26.17 19.69 9.18
#